data_AF-A0A3B9AR65-F1
#
_entry.id   AF-A0A3B9AR65-F1
#
_cell.length_a   1.000
_cell.length_b   1.000
_cell.length_c   1.000
_cell.angle_alpha   90.00
_cell.angle_beta   90.00
_cell.angle_gamma   90.00
#
_symmetry.space_group_name_H-M   'P 1'
#
loop_
_entity.id
_entity.type
_entity.pdbx_description
1 polymer ?
#
loop_
_entity_poly.entity_id
_entity_poly.type
_entity_poly.pdbx_seq_one_letter_code
_entity_poly.pdbx_strand_id
1 'polypeptide(L)'
;MTTQFRYTLLLAVINLPLIMCAQAPVAPQALQATGYEKHVALNWQANPESNLSGYKIYRSTNGGASWEYLKQTGKAPIAIDWTGNEPEGITRHYRITAFNAGGESAPSQPDTADCVPMTDEELLEMTQRATFRYFWDYGHPVSGMARERSNGDANTVTTGGTGFGIMAIVVGAERGWVTRTEAVNRMIQIASFLQFADRFHGVFPHWMNGTNGNVIPFSQYDDGGDLVETAFLMQGLLAARQYFNQDTPLENALRDVITGLWEEVEWDWYRKNNSGVLYWHWSPNFGWQMNFPLRGFYEAQIVYILAAASPTHPVPASLYQTGWTSSNYANSGSHFGYKIYCGPFGGGPLFFAHYSYLGFDPRGKKDAFCNYFVRNRNHSLIQQAYAVANPKQHTGYNADCWGLTSCDGPNGYAAHDIWPANDDGTVAPTAALSSMPFAPDVSLAALRHFYRVRGERLWGVYGFYDAFNLNQNWYAPSYLAIDQGPIVGMIENYRTGLLWDLFMQNPEIAPALTAIGFVPDNTPVTEPEKASALEISVTPNPISNGLLGVDIYLQEAQQLSARLRDLRGSIVQDLLSETPFPAGKSRQTWLVQVPSPGVYLLEIGSNSGQIFVKKVVLH
;
A
#
# COMPACT_ATOMS: atom_id res chain seq x y z
N MET A 1 79.94 -18.40 -58.25
CA MET A 1 78.59 -18.90 -57.95
C MET A 1 77.80 -17.76 -57.35
N THR A 2 76.78 -17.32 -58.07
CA THR A 2 75.88 -16.20 -57.79
C THR A 2 74.90 -16.59 -56.68
N THR A 3 74.81 -15.80 -55.61
CA THR A 3 73.79 -15.97 -54.56
C THR A 3 72.86 -14.75 -54.59
N GLN A 4 71.65 -14.95 -55.11
CA GLN A 4 70.58 -13.96 -55.17
C GLN A 4 70.03 -13.69 -53.76
N PHE A 5 70.10 -12.44 -53.31
CA PHE A 5 69.30 -11.96 -52.19
C PHE A 5 67.88 -11.66 -52.68
N ARG A 6 66.89 -12.40 -52.16
CA ARG A 6 65.47 -12.09 -52.33
C ARG A 6 65.08 -11.08 -51.25
N TYR A 7 64.71 -9.87 -51.65
CA TYR A 7 64.03 -8.91 -50.78
C TYR A 7 62.54 -9.24 -50.77
N THR A 8 62.04 -9.75 -49.65
CA THR A 8 60.61 -9.88 -49.39
C THR A 8 60.07 -8.52 -48.94
N LEU A 9 59.27 -7.87 -49.79
CA LEU A 9 58.57 -6.64 -49.44
C LEU A 9 57.43 -7.00 -48.47
N LEU A 10 57.59 -6.71 -47.18
CA LEU A 10 56.51 -6.81 -46.20
C LEU A 10 55.58 -5.60 -46.40
N LEU A 11 54.43 -5.81 -47.05
CA LEU A 11 53.32 -4.84 -46.99
C LEU A 11 52.71 -4.93 -45.59
N ALA A 12 53.09 -4.00 -44.71
CA ALA A 12 52.37 -3.75 -43.47
C ALA A 12 50.99 -3.16 -43.84
N VAL A 13 49.96 -3.99 -43.85
CA VAL A 13 48.57 -3.53 -43.84
C VAL A 13 48.33 -2.92 -42.46
N ILE A 14 48.39 -1.60 -42.39
CA ILE A 14 47.92 -0.87 -41.21
C ILE A 14 46.40 -1.05 -41.19
N ASN A 15 45.92 -2.01 -40.38
CA ASN A 15 44.53 -2.05 -39.94
C ASN A 15 44.32 -0.86 -39.00
N LEU A 16 44.09 0.32 -39.56
CA LEU A 16 43.43 1.39 -38.82
C LEU A 16 42.05 0.84 -38.46
N PRO A 17 41.67 0.74 -37.18
CA PRO A 17 40.29 0.45 -36.85
C PRO A 17 39.47 1.57 -37.48
N LEU A 18 38.57 1.21 -38.40
CA LEU A 18 37.46 2.07 -38.76
C LEU A 18 36.75 2.39 -37.44
N ILE A 19 37.05 3.57 -36.89
CA ILE A 19 36.21 4.18 -35.87
C ILE A 19 34.91 4.48 -36.61
N MET A 20 34.01 3.50 -36.68
CA MET A 20 32.62 3.79 -36.97
C MET A 20 32.19 4.73 -35.86
N CYS A 21 32.12 6.02 -36.17
CA CYS A 21 31.44 6.97 -35.30
C CYS A 21 30.05 6.39 -35.07
N ALA A 22 29.67 6.20 -33.81
CA ALA A 22 28.35 5.70 -33.48
C ALA A 22 27.32 6.55 -34.24
N GLN A 23 26.39 5.92 -34.94
CA GLN A 23 25.33 6.65 -35.63
C GLN A 23 24.29 7.11 -34.59
N ALA A 24 23.78 8.33 -34.74
CA ALA A 24 22.64 8.80 -33.96
C ALA A 24 21.44 7.85 -34.15
N PRO A 25 20.56 7.68 -33.14
CA PRO A 25 19.38 6.82 -33.27
C PRO A 25 18.42 7.30 -34.35
N VAL A 26 17.44 6.46 -34.71
CA VAL A 26 16.29 6.86 -35.52
C VAL A 26 15.36 7.79 -34.72
N ALA A 27 14.58 8.61 -35.44
CA ALA A 27 13.56 9.44 -34.82
C ALA A 27 12.53 8.56 -34.10
N PRO A 28 12.15 8.88 -32.85
CA PRO A 28 11.09 8.16 -32.16
C PRO A 28 9.77 8.23 -32.93
N GLN A 29 8.96 7.18 -32.82
CA GLN A 29 7.70 7.03 -33.55
C GLN A 29 6.52 6.88 -32.59
N ALA A 30 5.31 7.14 -33.11
CA ALA A 30 4.05 6.99 -32.39
C ALA A 30 4.01 7.73 -31.04
N LEU A 31 4.52 8.98 -31.00
CA LEU A 31 4.36 9.83 -29.83
C LEU A 31 2.87 10.09 -29.58
N GLN A 32 2.44 9.82 -28.36
CA GLN A 32 1.11 10.14 -27.85
C GLN A 32 1.24 11.01 -26.60
N ALA A 33 0.56 12.14 -26.60
CA ALA A 33 0.42 13.05 -25.46
C ALA A 33 -0.99 12.95 -24.88
N THR A 34 -1.09 12.51 -23.63
CA THR A 34 -2.36 12.45 -22.88
C THR A 34 -2.37 13.51 -21.79
N GLY A 35 -3.24 14.49 -21.93
CA GLY A 35 -3.43 15.53 -20.92
C GLY A 35 -4.30 15.07 -19.76
N TYR A 36 -3.84 15.34 -18.55
CA TYR A 36 -4.58 15.26 -17.29
C TYR A 36 -4.68 16.66 -16.67
N GLU A 37 -5.25 16.79 -15.47
CA GLU A 37 -5.45 18.10 -14.86
C GLU A 37 -4.16 18.87 -14.57
N LYS A 38 -3.11 18.21 -14.07
CA LYS A 38 -1.86 18.86 -13.64
C LYS A 38 -0.61 18.39 -14.36
N HIS A 39 -0.76 17.46 -15.30
CA HIS A 39 0.37 16.94 -16.07
C HIS A 39 -0.07 16.43 -17.45
N VAL A 40 0.91 16.26 -18.34
CA VAL A 40 0.77 15.51 -19.58
C VAL A 40 1.62 14.25 -19.50
N ALA A 41 1.03 13.09 -19.76
CA ALA A 41 1.76 11.84 -19.93
C ALA A 41 2.12 11.64 -21.40
N LEU A 42 3.39 11.41 -21.68
CA LEU A 42 3.93 11.15 -23.00
C LEU A 42 4.32 9.68 -23.10
N ASN A 43 3.84 8.99 -24.13
CA ASN A 43 4.21 7.60 -24.44
C ASN A 43 4.60 7.50 -25.91
N TRP A 44 5.50 6.60 -26.26
CA TRP A 44 5.91 6.38 -27.64
C TRP A 44 6.37 4.95 -27.88
N GLN A 45 6.63 4.60 -29.14
CA GLN A 45 7.23 3.32 -29.46
C GLN A 45 8.72 3.32 -29.08
N ALA A 46 9.16 2.31 -28.33
CA ALA A 46 10.57 2.17 -27.97
C ALA A 46 11.47 2.07 -29.21
N ASN A 47 12.56 2.83 -29.19
CA ASN A 47 13.61 2.76 -30.20
C ASN A 47 14.31 1.38 -30.19
N PRO A 48 14.55 0.76 -31.35
CA PRO A 48 15.10 -0.59 -31.44
C PRO A 48 16.60 -0.68 -31.12
N GLU A 49 17.31 0.44 -31.05
CA GLU A 49 18.76 0.47 -30.91
C GLU A 49 19.24 0.00 -29.53
N SER A 50 20.09 -1.02 -29.50
CA SER A 50 20.69 -1.52 -28.25
C SER A 50 21.61 -0.51 -27.57
N ASN A 51 22.23 0.38 -28.35
CA ASN A 51 23.11 1.46 -27.88
C ASN A 51 22.37 2.76 -27.52
N LEU A 52 21.03 2.78 -27.53
CA LEU A 52 20.23 3.90 -27.06
C LEU A 52 20.70 4.33 -25.67
N SER A 53 20.80 5.63 -25.41
CA SER A 53 21.07 6.16 -24.07
C SER A 53 19.80 6.68 -23.40
N GLY A 54 18.88 7.26 -24.18
CA GLY A 54 17.57 7.67 -23.71
C GLY A 54 16.90 8.64 -24.68
N TYR A 55 16.03 9.49 -24.15
CA TYR A 55 15.26 10.46 -24.92
C TYR A 55 15.37 11.87 -24.37
N LYS A 56 15.19 12.87 -25.22
CA LYS A 56 15.01 14.27 -24.83
C LYS A 56 13.61 14.73 -25.20
N ILE A 57 12.98 15.45 -24.28
CA ILE A 57 11.59 15.90 -24.38
C ILE A 57 11.58 17.40 -24.63
N TYR A 58 10.84 17.80 -25.66
CA TYR A 58 10.65 19.19 -26.03
C TYR A 58 9.17 19.55 -26.04
N ARG A 59 8.86 20.78 -25.63
CA ARG A 59 7.50 21.32 -25.58
C ARG A 59 7.41 22.66 -26.30
N SER A 60 6.25 22.93 -26.89
CA SER A 60 5.91 24.23 -27.47
C SER A 60 4.50 24.63 -27.06
N THR A 61 4.33 25.89 -26.66
CA THR A 61 3.03 26.50 -26.29
C THR A 61 2.57 27.54 -27.33
N ASN A 62 3.25 27.64 -28.47
CA ASN A 62 2.97 28.60 -29.54
C ASN A 62 2.80 27.94 -30.92
N GLY A 63 2.15 26.78 -30.96
CA GLY A 63 1.86 26.10 -32.23
C GLY A 63 3.08 25.47 -32.91
N GLY A 64 4.14 25.17 -32.17
CA GLY A 64 5.38 24.60 -32.71
C GLY A 64 6.36 25.61 -33.31
N ALA A 65 6.12 26.92 -33.17
CA ALA A 65 7.01 27.97 -33.68
C ALA A 65 8.36 28.01 -32.94
N SER A 66 8.37 27.74 -31.64
CA SER A 66 9.58 27.55 -30.84
C SER A 66 9.43 26.37 -29.89
N TRP A 67 10.53 25.68 -29.62
CA TRP A 67 10.58 24.47 -28.80
C TRP A 67 11.49 24.66 -27.59
N GLU A 68 10.92 24.52 -26.40
CA GLU A 68 11.62 24.48 -25.12
C GLU A 68 12.11 23.06 -24.85
N TYR A 69 13.36 22.91 -24.43
CA TYR A 69 13.87 21.65 -23.89
C TYR A 69 13.40 21.51 -22.44
N LEU A 70 12.66 20.44 -22.13
CA LEU A 70 12.18 20.18 -20.79
C LEU A 70 13.18 19.36 -19.98
N LYS A 71 13.49 18.16 -20.48
CA LYS A 71 14.33 17.19 -19.77
C LYS A 71 14.81 16.05 -20.67
N GLN A 72 15.72 15.26 -20.11
CA GLN A 72 16.18 13.99 -20.64
C GLN A 72 15.67 12.84 -19.76
N THR A 73 15.31 11.72 -20.38
CA THR A 73 14.89 10.49 -19.71
C THR A 73 15.77 9.31 -20.11
N GLY A 74 15.65 8.18 -19.38
CA GLY A 74 16.32 6.93 -19.73
C GLY A 74 15.70 6.22 -20.94
N LYS A 75 15.87 4.90 -21.01
CA LYS A 75 15.41 4.08 -22.15
C LYS A 75 13.91 3.79 -22.17
N ALA A 76 13.21 3.99 -21.05
CA ALA A 76 11.78 3.75 -20.98
C ALA A 76 11.03 4.75 -21.88
N PRO A 77 10.10 4.31 -22.74
CA PRO A 77 9.44 5.17 -23.71
C PRO A 77 8.24 5.92 -23.10
N ILE A 78 8.46 6.50 -21.92
CA ILE A 78 7.45 7.22 -21.15
C ILE A 78 8.07 8.43 -20.45
N ALA A 79 7.34 9.54 -20.40
CA ALA A 79 7.69 10.72 -19.63
C ALA A 79 6.45 11.43 -19.11
N ILE A 80 6.60 12.15 -18.00
CA ILE A 80 5.57 13.05 -17.45
C ILE A 80 6.05 14.50 -17.59
N ASP A 81 5.27 15.38 -18.21
CA ASP A 81 5.46 16.83 -18.07
C ASP A 81 4.49 17.36 -17.01
N TRP A 82 5.00 17.88 -15.89
CA TRP A 82 4.15 18.46 -14.85
C TRP A 82 3.85 19.92 -15.20
N THR A 83 2.58 20.22 -15.47
CA THR A 83 2.12 21.54 -15.92
C THR A 83 1.58 22.39 -14.76
N GLY A 84 1.31 21.77 -13.61
CA GLY A 84 0.94 22.48 -12.38
C GLY A 84 -0.29 23.37 -12.54
N ASN A 85 -0.14 24.65 -12.21
CA ASN A 85 -1.21 25.65 -12.28
C ASN A 85 -1.06 26.59 -13.49
N GLU A 86 -0.44 26.12 -14.58
CA GLU A 86 -0.46 26.84 -15.85
C GLU A 86 -1.91 27.18 -16.27
N PRO A 87 -2.16 28.34 -16.91
CA PRO A 87 -3.51 28.73 -17.33
C PRO A 87 -4.21 27.68 -18.21
N GLU A 88 -5.53 27.58 -18.05
CA GLU A 88 -6.39 26.78 -18.92
C GLU A 88 -6.35 27.29 -20.37
N GLY A 89 -6.65 26.40 -21.33
CA GLY A 89 -6.71 26.74 -22.76
C GLY A 89 -5.35 26.83 -23.46
N ILE A 90 -4.25 26.45 -22.80
CA ILE A 90 -2.94 26.32 -23.44
C ILE A 90 -2.80 24.93 -24.05
N THR A 91 -2.83 24.86 -25.38
CA THR A 91 -2.45 23.64 -26.11
C THR A 91 -0.94 23.48 -26.15
N ARG A 92 -0.47 22.35 -25.62
CA ARG A 92 0.95 22.00 -25.56
C ARG A 92 1.26 21.03 -26.69
N HIS A 93 2.24 21.37 -27.51
CA HIS A 93 2.79 20.49 -28.52
C HIS A 93 4.06 19.85 -27.97
N TYR A 94 4.21 18.54 -28.14
CA TYR A 94 5.37 17.78 -27.70
C TYR A 94 6.05 17.14 -28.90
N ARG A 95 7.38 17.09 -28.85
CA ARG A 95 8.19 16.25 -29.73
C ARG A 95 9.33 15.66 -28.93
N ILE A 96 9.79 14.50 -29.35
CA ILE A 96 10.86 13.78 -28.66
C ILE A 96 11.98 13.43 -29.62
N THR A 97 13.21 13.38 -29.12
CA THR A 97 14.36 12.85 -29.83
C THR A 97 14.96 11.71 -29.02
N ALA A 98 15.60 10.77 -29.69
CA ALA A 98 16.41 9.72 -29.08
C ALA A 98 17.88 10.14 -29.15
N PHE A 99 18.70 9.73 -28.17
CA PHE A 99 20.13 10.03 -28.21
C PHE A 99 21.00 8.86 -27.77
N ASN A 100 22.22 8.84 -28.27
CA ASN A 100 23.30 7.95 -27.86
C ASN A 100 24.67 8.67 -27.99
N ALA A 101 25.78 7.95 -27.84
CA ALA A 101 27.13 8.49 -28.03
C ALA A 101 27.39 9.02 -29.45
N GLY A 102 26.56 8.63 -30.42
CA GLY A 102 26.59 9.09 -31.81
C GLY A 102 25.84 10.39 -32.09
N GLY A 103 25.11 10.91 -31.11
CA GLY A 103 24.36 12.16 -31.21
C GLY A 103 22.87 11.99 -30.95
N GLU A 104 22.14 13.07 -31.25
CA GLU A 104 20.70 13.16 -31.10
C GLU A 104 20.01 12.93 -32.45
N SER A 105 18.91 12.20 -32.45
CA SER A 105 18.14 11.88 -33.64
C SER A 105 17.31 13.08 -34.14
N ALA A 106 16.73 12.94 -35.33
CA ALA A 106 15.66 13.84 -35.75
C ALA A 106 14.45 13.73 -34.80
N PRO A 107 13.67 14.80 -34.59
CA PRO A 107 12.49 14.75 -33.73
C PRO A 107 11.40 13.85 -34.29
N SER A 108 10.58 13.30 -33.39
CA SER A 108 9.31 12.65 -33.72
C SER A 108 8.36 13.62 -34.44
N GLN A 109 7.30 13.07 -35.06
CA GLN A 109 6.12 13.88 -35.34
C GLN A 109 5.58 14.44 -34.02
N PRO A 110 5.18 15.73 -33.99
CA PRO A 110 4.66 16.32 -32.78
C PRO A 110 3.24 15.80 -32.49
N ASP A 111 2.91 15.69 -31.20
CA ASP A 111 1.54 15.45 -30.74
C ASP A 111 1.13 16.54 -29.75
N THR A 112 -0.16 16.66 -29.47
CA THR A 112 -0.71 17.75 -28.64
C THR A 112 -1.55 17.24 -27.49
N ALA A 113 -1.50 17.95 -26.36
CA ALA A 113 -2.38 17.72 -25.24
C ALA A 113 -2.79 19.01 -24.53
N ASP A 114 -4.04 19.01 -24.07
CA ASP A 114 -4.61 20.04 -23.20
C ASP A 114 -4.79 19.47 -21.79
N CYS A 115 -4.55 20.28 -20.76
CA CYS A 115 -4.85 19.91 -19.38
C CYS A 115 -6.24 20.42 -19.00
N VAL A 116 -7.08 19.55 -18.44
CA VAL A 116 -8.47 19.88 -18.07
C VAL A 116 -8.78 19.45 -16.63
N PRO A 117 -9.64 20.19 -15.90
CA PRO A 117 -10.10 19.77 -14.58
C PRO A 117 -10.64 18.34 -14.57
N MET A 118 -10.28 17.57 -13.54
CA MET A 118 -10.72 16.18 -13.37
C MET A 118 -11.69 16.03 -12.20
N THR A 119 -12.70 15.21 -12.42
CA THR A 119 -13.57 14.65 -11.38
C THR A 119 -12.79 13.69 -10.48
N ASP A 120 -13.38 13.35 -9.33
CA ASP A 120 -12.80 12.36 -8.43
C ASP A 120 -12.68 10.98 -9.12
N GLU A 121 -13.65 10.59 -9.95
CA GLU A 121 -13.60 9.32 -10.68
C GLU A 121 -12.45 9.28 -11.71
N GLU A 122 -12.20 10.39 -12.39
CA GLU A 122 -11.07 10.53 -13.31
C GLU A 122 -9.73 10.51 -12.55
N LEU A 123 -9.66 11.09 -11.35
CA LEU A 123 -8.46 11.02 -10.50
C LEU A 123 -8.18 9.59 -10.03
N LEU A 124 -9.21 8.83 -9.64
CA LEU A 124 -9.09 7.42 -9.27
C LEU A 124 -8.59 6.60 -10.46
N GLU A 125 -9.20 6.79 -11.64
CA GLU A 125 -8.82 6.12 -12.88
C GLU A 125 -7.37 6.40 -13.27
N MET A 126 -6.97 7.68 -13.27
CA MET A 126 -5.58 8.10 -13.54
C MET A 126 -4.60 7.47 -12.54
N THR A 127 -4.96 7.47 -11.25
CA THR A 127 -4.12 6.93 -10.17
C THR A 127 -3.90 5.44 -10.37
N GLN A 128 -4.97 4.65 -10.50
CA GLN A 128 -4.81 3.22 -10.69
C GLN A 128 -4.06 2.89 -11.98
N ARG A 129 -4.39 3.57 -13.11
CA ARG A 129 -3.73 3.32 -14.40
C ARG A 129 -2.25 3.67 -14.38
N ALA A 130 -1.87 4.79 -13.76
CA ALA A 130 -0.46 5.16 -13.63
C ALA A 130 0.28 4.16 -12.72
N THR A 131 -0.32 3.78 -11.59
CA THR A 131 0.30 2.83 -10.65
C THR A 131 0.40 1.42 -11.22
N PHE A 132 -0.57 0.96 -12.02
CA PHE A 132 -0.54 -0.33 -12.72
C PHE A 132 0.71 -0.52 -13.59
N ARG A 133 1.25 0.55 -14.18
CA ARG A 133 2.47 0.50 -14.99
C ARG A 133 3.68 -0.04 -14.22
N TYR A 134 3.71 0.07 -12.89
CA TYR A 134 4.76 -0.56 -12.07
C TYR A 134 4.80 -2.08 -12.27
N PHE A 135 3.64 -2.72 -12.36
CA PHE A 135 3.51 -4.16 -12.52
C PHE A 135 3.48 -4.59 -13.99
N TRP A 136 3.03 -3.70 -14.87
CA TRP A 136 2.92 -3.98 -16.29
C TRP A 136 4.20 -3.68 -17.07
N ASP A 137 4.57 -2.40 -17.14
CA ASP A 137 5.70 -1.89 -17.91
C ASP A 137 7.03 -2.15 -17.19
N TYR A 138 7.03 -2.01 -15.86
CA TYR A 138 8.20 -2.20 -15.00
C TYR A 138 8.29 -3.59 -14.36
N GLY A 139 7.37 -4.51 -14.73
CA GLY A 139 7.50 -5.93 -14.40
C GLY A 139 8.83 -6.51 -14.91
N HIS A 140 9.35 -7.53 -14.24
CA HIS A 140 10.59 -8.16 -14.66
C HIS A 140 10.40 -8.84 -16.04
N PRO A 141 11.28 -8.61 -17.03
CA PRO A 141 11.01 -9.02 -18.41
C PRO A 141 10.98 -10.53 -18.63
N VAL A 142 11.65 -11.32 -17.76
CA VAL A 142 11.71 -12.79 -17.87
C VAL A 142 10.56 -13.44 -17.09
N SER A 143 10.45 -13.18 -15.79
CA SER A 143 9.41 -13.75 -14.93
C SER A 143 8.04 -13.08 -15.02
N GLY A 144 7.95 -11.83 -15.49
CA GLY A 144 6.74 -11.01 -15.38
C GLY A 144 6.39 -10.56 -13.96
N MET A 145 7.18 -10.98 -12.95
CA MET A 145 6.94 -10.68 -11.53
C MET A 145 7.26 -9.23 -11.18
N ALA A 146 6.73 -8.77 -10.04
CA ALA A 146 6.97 -7.43 -9.52
C ALA A 146 8.40 -7.32 -8.97
N ARG A 147 9.12 -6.28 -9.39
CA ARG A 147 10.40 -5.90 -8.76
C ARG A 147 10.14 -5.32 -7.38
N GLU A 148 11.04 -5.58 -6.43
CA GLU A 148 10.95 -5.05 -5.06
C GLU A 148 10.79 -3.53 -5.06
N ARG A 149 11.71 -2.83 -5.73
CA ARG A 149 11.77 -1.36 -5.78
C ARG A 149 12.33 -0.84 -7.09
N SER A 150 12.02 0.41 -7.43
CA SER A 150 12.46 1.03 -8.68
C SER A 150 13.90 1.53 -8.71
N ASN A 151 14.56 1.62 -7.54
CA ASN A 151 15.93 2.14 -7.36
C ASN A 151 16.90 1.08 -6.79
N GLY A 152 16.54 -0.20 -6.88
CA GLY A 152 17.35 -1.33 -6.41
C GLY A 152 17.95 -2.15 -7.56
N ASP A 153 18.36 -3.38 -7.26
CA ASP A 153 18.74 -4.34 -8.30
C ASP A 153 17.50 -4.71 -9.14
N ALA A 154 17.56 -4.41 -10.43
CA ALA A 154 16.49 -4.65 -11.39
C ALA A 154 16.15 -6.13 -11.59
N ASN A 155 16.96 -7.07 -11.09
CA ASN A 155 16.66 -8.50 -11.12
C ASN A 155 16.04 -9.03 -9.82
N THR A 156 15.93 -8.23 -8.76
CA THR A 156 15.27 -8.68 -7.52
C THR A 156 13.76 -8.53 -7.66
N VAL A 157 13.04 -9.66 -7.62
CA VAL A 157 11.58 -9.71 -7.57
C VAL A 157 11.11 -10.13 -6.19
N THR A 158 9.98 -9.58 -5.76
CA THR A 158 9.37 -9.84 -4.45
C THR A 158 8.10 -10.67 -4.59
N THR A 159 7.94 -11.66 -3.72
CA THR A 159 6.84 -12.62 -3.80
C THR A 159 5.50 -12.00 -3.41
N GLY A 160 5.41 -11.34 -2.25
CA GLY A 160 4.17 -10.71 -1.79
C GLY A 160 3.79 -9.49 -2.64
N GLY A 161 4.77 -8.66 -3.00
CA GLY A 161 4.55 -7.57 -3.96
C GLY A 161 4.10 -8.08 -5.34
N THR A 162 4.52 -9.28 -5.76
CA THR A 162 3.99 -9.93 -6.97
C THR A 162 2.54 -10.38 -6.78
N GLY A 163 2.17 -10.88 -5.61
CA GLY A 163 0.77 -11.17 -5.29
C GLY A 163 -0.15 -9.96 -5.48
N PHE A 164 0.29 -8.79 -5.00
CA PHE A 164 -0.43 -7.54 -5.21
C PHE A 164 -0.42 -7.11 -6.69
N GLY A 165 0.70 -7.28 -7.37
CA GLY A 165 0.84 -7.02 -8.81
C GLY A 165 -0.06 -7.88 -9.70
N ILE A 166 -0.25 -9.15 -9.35
CA ILE A 166 -1.20 -10.06 -10.02
C ILE A 166 -2.62 -9.52 -9.91
N MET A 167 -3.02 -9.06 -8.72
CA MET A 167 -4.32 -8.41 -8.54
C MET A 167 -4.42 -7.12 -9.36
N ALA A 168 -3.35 -6.32 -9.43
CA ALA A 168 -3.31 -5.15 -10.30
C ALA A 168 -3.45 -5.50 -11.80
N ILE A 169 -2.94 -6.65 -12.26
CA ILE A 169 -3.13 -7.16 -13.63
C ILE A 169 -4.58 -7.54 -13.90
N VAL A 170 -5.25 -8.17 -12.94
CA VAL A 170 -6.69 -8.44 -13.01
C VAL A 170 -7.47 -7.13 -13.15
N VAL A 171 -7.17 -6.13 -12.31
CA VAL A 171 -7.79 -4.80 -12.41
C VAL A 171 -7.52 -4.16 -13.78
N GLY A 172 -6.29 -4.24 -14.29
CA GLY A 172 -5.93 -3.66 -15.58
C GLY A 172 -6.65 -4.31 -16.78
N ALA A 173 -6.94 -5.61 -16.70
CA ALA A 173 -7.78 -6.29 -17.68
C ALA A 173 -9.25 -5.84 -17.57
N GLU A 174 -9.79 -5.75 -16.35
CA GLU A 174 -11.18 -5.35 -16.12
C GLU A 174 -11.45 -3.89 -16.52
N ARG A 175 -10.49 -3.01 -16.26
CA ARG A 175 -10.53 -1.59 -16.64
C ARG A 175 -10.17 -1.35 -18.10
N GLY A 176 -9.76 -2.38 -18.85
CA GLY A 176 -9.41 -2.29 -20.26
C GLY A 176 -8.12 -1.50 -20.54
N TRP A 177 -7.21 -1.38 -19.57
CA TRP A 177 -5.87 -0.80 -19.79
C TRP A 177 -4.99 -1.73 -20.62
N VAL A 178 -5.24 -3.02 -20.49
CA VAL A 178 -4.70 -4.10 -21.31
C VAL A 178 -5.85 -5.02 -21.69
N THR A 179 -5.70 -5.73 -22.81
CA THR A 179 -6.67 -6.74 -23.19
C THR A 179 -6.59 -7.95 -22.24
N ARG A 180 -7.69 -8.68 -22.10
CA ARG A 180 -7.71 -9.94 -21.34
C ARG A 180 -6.68 -10.95 -21.87
N THR A 181 -6.47 -11.00 -23.19
CA THR A 181 -5.45 -11.86 -23.81
C THR A 181 -4.02 -11.46 -23.42
N GLU A 182 -3.70 -10.18 -23.38
CA GLU A 182 -2.40 -9.72 -22.87
C GLU A 182 -2.24 -10.08 -21.39
N ALA A 183 -3.29 -9.86 -20.59
CA ALA A 183 -3.27 -10.17 -19.17
C ALA A 183 -3.07 -11.66 -18.89
N VAL A 184 -3.80 -12.57 -19.58
CA VAL A 184 -3.61 -14.02 -19.40
C VAL A 184 -2.21 -14.46 -19.85
N ASN A 185 -1.65 -13.87 -20.91
CA ASN A 185 -0.28 -14.17 -21.33
C ASN A 185 0.75 -13.75 -20.28
N ARG A 186 0.58 -12.57 -19.66
CA ARG A 186 1.41 -12.14 -18.52
C ARG A 186 1.25 -13.08 -17.32
N MET A 187 0.04 -13.53 -17.04
CA MET A 187 -0.21 -14.46 -15.95
C MET A 187 0.41 -15.83 -16.20
N ILE A 188 0.35 -16.35 -17.43
CA ILE A 188 1.07 -17.58 -17.81
C ILE A 188 2.58 -17.39 -17.64
N GLN A 189 3.16 -16.25 -18.04
CA GLN A 189 4.57 -15.96 -17.82
C GLN A 189 4.95 -16.06 -16.34
N ILE A 190 4.18 -15.42 -15.45
CA ILE A 190 4.38 -15.46 -14.01
C ILE A 190 4.22 -16.89 -13.46
N ALA A 191 3.12 -17.55 -13.79
CA ALA A 191 2.80 -18.89 -13.29
C ALA A 191 3.80 -19.95 -13.78
N SER A 192 4.27 -19.84 -15.03
CA SER A 192 5.34 -20.68 -15.56
C SER A 192 6.67 -20.45 -14.87
N PHE A 193 7.04 -19.20 -14.57
CA PHE A 193 8.24 -18.91 -13.80
C PHE A 193 8.20 -19.52 -12.40
N LEU A 194 7.07 -19.34 -11.68
CA LEU A 194 6.88 -19.83 -10.31
C LEU A 194 6.93 -21.37 -10.21
N GLN A 195 6.54 -22.12 -11.24
CA GLN A 195 6.67 -23.58 -11.25
C GLN A 195 8.11 -24.08 -11.10
N PHE A 196 9.08 -23.30 -11.58
CA PHE A 196 10.49 -23.68 -11.58
C PHE A 196 11.35 -22.88 -10.60
N ALA A 197 10.77 -21.88 -9.92
CA ALA A 197 11.46 -21.11 -8.91
C ALA A 197 11.73 -21.94 -7.65
N ASP A 198 12.70 -21.49 -6.85
CA ASP A 198 13.02 -22.11 -5.56
C ASP A 198 11.80 -22.10 -4.64
N ARG A 199 11.52 -23.26 -4.04
CA ARG A 199 10.43 -23.47 -3.10
C ARG A 199 10.90 -24.33 -1.94
N PHE A 200 10.38 -24.04 -0.77
CA PHE A 200 10.80 -24.61 0.51
C PHE A 200 9.59 -25.17 1.22
N HIS A 201 9.32 -26.47 0.97
CA HIS A 201 8.04 -27.09 1.34
C HIS A 201 6.85 -26.37 0.66
N GLY A 202 6.99 -26.14 -0.65
CA GLY A 202 6.02 -25.39 -1.48
C GLY A 202 5.95 -23.89 -1.23
N VAL A 203 6.52 -23.39 -0.12
CA VAL A 203 6.56 -21.97 0.22
C VAL A 203 7.67 -21.25 -0.54
N PHE A 204 7.35 -20.10 -1.11
CA PHE A 204 8.29 -19.27 -1.85
C PHE A 204 9.11 -18.39 -0.89
N PRO A 205 10.35 -18.03 -1.25
CA PRO A 205 11.12 -17.05 -0.50
C PRO A 205 10.56 -15.63 -0.65
N HIS A 206 10.99 -14.72 0.22
CA HIS A 206 10.65 -13.31 0.13
C HIS A 206 11.13 -12.69 -1.20
N TRP A 207 12.42 -12.85 -1.49
CA TRP A 207 13.05 -12.37 -2.72
C TRP A 207 13.60 -13.50 -3.58
N MET A 208 13.49 -13.31 -4.89
CA MET A 208 14.09 -14.18 -5.89
C MET A 208 14.77 -13.36 -6.98
N ASN A 209 15.72 -13.98 -7.67
CA ASN A 209 16.22 -13.44 -8.91
C ASN A 209 15.20 -13.71 -10.03
N GLY A 210 14.60 -12.65 -10.57
CA GLY A 210 13.54 -12.71 -11.59
C GLY A 210 13.96 -13.32 -12.94
N THR A 211 15.24 -13.62 -13.14
CA THR A 211 15.74 -14.29 -14.35
C THR A 211 15.71 -15.81 -14.20
N ASN A 212 16.02 -16.35 -13.03
CA ASN A 212 16.22 -17.79 -12.85
C ASN A 212 15.42 -18.43 -11.71
N GLY A 213 14.76 -17.65 -10.87
CA GLY A 213 13.92 -18.16 -9.77
C GLY A 213 14.70 -18.55 -8.52
N ASN A 214 16.01 -18.32 -8.49
CA ASN A 214 16.81 -18.64 -7.31
C ASN A 214 16.52 -17.67 -6.17
N VAL A 215 16.47 -18.18 -4.93
CA VAL A 215 16.32 -17.36 -3.73
C VAL A 215 17.43 -16.30 -3.64
N ILE A 216 17.03 -15.07 -3.30
CA ILE A 216 17.94 -14.02 -2.85
C ILE A 216 17.69 -13.87 -1.34
N PRO A 217 18.67 -14.18 -0.48
CA PRO A 217 18.47 -14.03 0.96
C PRO A 217 18.12 -12.59 1.35
N PHE A 218 17.00 -12.41 2.05
CA PHE A 218 16.59 -11.09 2.57
C PHE A 218 17.46 -10.67 3.76
N SER A 219 17.90 -11.65 4.56
CA SER A 219 18.86 -11.49 5.65
C SER A 219 19.69 -12.76 5.84
N GLN A 220 20.61 -12.76 6.81
CA GLN A 220 21.52 -13.89 7.06
C GLN A 220 20.80 -15.24 7.26
N TYR A 221 19.65 -15.25 7.93
CA TYR A 221 18.91 -16.47 8.27
C TYR A 221 17.61 -16.63 7.48
N ASP A 222 17.37 -15.71 6.54
CA ASP A 222 16.18 -15.67 5.70
C ASP A 222 16.58 -15.92 4.25
N ASP A 223 16.94 -17.18 3.99
CA ASP A 223 17.39 -17.73 2.70
C ASP A 223 16.52 -18.93 2.27
N GLY A 224 15.30 -19.01 2.81
CA GLY A 224 14.35 -20.09 2.57
C GLY A 224 12.94 -19.54 2.35
N GLY A 225 11.92 -20.28 2.78
CA GLY A 225 10.53 -19.89 2.55
C GLY A 225 10.06 -18.83 3.54
N ASP A 226 9.36 -17.83 3.00
CA ASP A 226 8.62 -16.81 3.73
C ASP A 226 7.11 -17.09 3.55
N LEU A 227 6.47 -17.52 4.63
CA LEU A 227 5.07 -17.92 4.62
C LEU A 227 4.11 -16.72 4.47
N VAL A 228 4.50 -15.54 4.94
CA VAL A 228 3.68 -14.32 4.85
C VAL A 228 3.66 -13.82 3.41
N GLU A 229 4.84 -13.73 2.78
CA GLU A 229 4.96 -13.35 1.38
C GLU A 229 4.28 -14.35 0.45
N THR A 230 4.41 -15.65 0.74
CA THR A 230 3.70 -16.71 0.00
C THR A 230 2.19 -16.57 0.14
N ALA A 231 1.66 -16.21 1.32
CA ALA A 231 0.24 -15.98 1.50
C ALA A 231 -0.27 -14.77 0.69
N PHE A 232 0.53 -13.70 0.58
CA PHE A 232 0.20 -12.56 -0.28
C PHE A 232 0.21 -12.96 -1.76
N LEU A 233 1.18 -13.76 -2.20
CA LEU A 233 1.21 -14.32 -3.56
C LEU A 233 -0.04 -15.17 -3.84
N MET A 234 -0.35 -16.12 -2.94
CA MET A 234 -1.50 -17.02 -3.10
C MET A 234 -2.83 -16.28 -3.08
N GLN A 235 -2.95 -15.23 -2.26
CA GLN A 235 -4.12 -14.35 -2.29
C GLN A 235 -4.35 -13.76 -3.69
N GLY A 236 -3.28 -13.29 -4.36
CA GLY A 236 -3.38 -12.77 -5.72
C GLY A 236 -3.64 -13.85 -6.78
N LEU A 237 -2.94 -14.98 -6.71
CA LEU A 237 -3.12 -16.10 -7.64
C LEU A 237 -4.54 -16.67 -7.56
N LEU A 238 -5.10 -16.84 -6.36
CA LEU A 238 -6.47 -17.34 -6.19
C LEU A 238 -7.53 -16.36 -6.70
N ALA A 239 -7.31 -15.04 -6.57
CA ALA A 239 -8.18 -14.06 -7.24
C ALA A 239 -8.09 -14.17 -8.77
N ALA A 240 -6.87 -14.31 -9.33
CA ALA A 240 -6.67 -14.51 -10.76
C ALA A 240 -7.27 -15.83 -11.27
N ARG A 241 -7.19 -16.92 -10.49
CA ARG A 241 -7.81 -18.22 -10.81
C ARG A 241 -9.31 -18.08 -11.07
N GLN A 242 -9.99 -17.25 -10.27
CA GLN A 242 -11.42 -16.96 -10.45
C GLN A 242 -11.71 -15.98 -11.57
N TYR A 243 -10.81 -15.03 -11.83
CA TYR A 243 -10.98 -14.05 -12.91
C TYR A 243 -10.84 -14.67 -14.29
N PHE A 244 -9.81 -15.49 -14.50
CA PHE A 244 -9.50 -16.18 -15.74
C PHE A 244 -10.30 -17.48 -15.86
N ASN A 245 -11.63 -17.36 -15.94
CA ASN A 245 -12.60 -18.44 -15.90
C ASN A 245 -13.19 -18.86 -17.27
N GLN A 246 -12.70 -18.32 -18.39
CA GLN A 246 -13.19 -18.72 -19.71
C GLN A 246 -12.71 -20.14 -20.04
N ASP A 247 -13.53 -20.88 -20.79
CA ASP A 247 -13.18 -22.20 -21.30
C ASP A 247 -12.30 -22.05 -22.56
N THR A 248 -11.04 -21.69 -22.34
CA THR A 248 -10.02 -21.59 -23.38
C THR A 248 -8.77 -22.36 -22.95
N PRO A 249 -7.97 -22.92 -23.87
CA PRO A 249 -6.76 -23.66 -23.50
C PRO A 249 -5.80 -22.87 -22.60
N LEU A 250 -5.64 -21.56 -22.83
CA LEU A 250 -4.74 -20.71 -22.03
C LEU A 250 -5.27 -20.47 -20.62
N GLU A 251 -6.55 -20.11 -20.47
CA GLU A 251 -7.12 -19.87 -19.14
C GLU A 251 -7.30 -21.19 -18.36
N ASN A 252 -7.62 -22.30 -19.03
CA ASN A 252 -7.66 -23.62 -18.41
C ASN A 252 -6.27 -24.00 -17.86
N ALA A 253 -5.22 -23.89 -18.68
CA ALA A 253 -3.85 -24.17 -18.25
C ALA A 253 -3.39 -23.23 -17.12
N LEU A 254 -3.75 -21.94 -17.16
CA LEU A 254 -3.45 -21.01 -16.09
C LEU A 254 -4.09 -21.45 -14.76
N ARG A 255 -5.37 -21.80 -14.78
CA ARG A 255 -6.09 -22.27 -13.57
C ARG A 255 -5.50 -23.56 -13.03
N ASP A 256 -5.11 -24.49 -13.91
CA ASP A 256 -4.47 -25.75 -13.52
C ASP A 256 -3.12 -25.49 -12.83
N VAL A 257 -2.28 -24.63 -13.40
CA VAL A 257 -0.98 -24.26 -12.80
C VAL A 257 -1.17 -23.55 -11.47
N ILE A 258 -2.09 -22.58 -11.38
CA ILE A 258 -2.36 -21.89 -10.12
C ILE A 258 -2.84 -22.88 -9.05
N THR A 259 -3.72 -23.80 -9.43
CA THR A 259 -4.23 -24.83 -8.51
C THR A 259 -3.10 -25.73 -8.03
N GLY A 260 -2.22 -26.20 -8.92
CA GLY A 260 -1.04 -26.99 -8.52
C GLY A 260 -0.11 -26.22 -7.58
N LEU A 261 0.20 -24.95 -7.88
CA LEU A 261 1.03 -24.11 -7.01
C LEU A 261 0.39 -23.93 -5.62
N TRP A 262 -0.92 -23.73 -5.55
CA TRP A 262 -1.69 -23.60 -4.31
C TRP A 262 -1.69 -24.89 -3.49
N GLU A 263 -1.93 -26.03 -4.14
CA GLU A 263 -1.99 -27.35 -3.53
C GLU A 263 -0.61 -27.85 -3.06
N GLU A 264 0.48 -27.34 -3.62
CA GLU A 264 1.84 -27.72 -3.23
C GLU A 264 2.36 -26.96 -1.99
N VAL A 265 1.68 -25.90 -1.52
CA VAL A 265 2.12 -25.17 -0.32
C VAL A 265 1.86 -25.98 0.94
N GLU A 266 2.94 -26.43 1.60
CA GLU A 266 2.85 -27.22 2.85
C GLU A 266 2.65 -26.31 4.08
N TRP A 267 1.47 -25.71 4.24
CA TRP A 267 1.17 -24.82 5.38
C TRP A 267 1.36 -25.50 6.74
N ASP A 268 1.09 -26.80 6.81
CA ASP A 268 1.25 -27.62 8.00
C ASP A 268 2.72 -27.84 8.40
N TRP A 269 3.65 -27.87 7.44
CA TRP A 269 5.10 -27.89 7.70
C TRP A 269 5.52 -26.69 8.57
N TYR A 270 4.98 -25.50 8.27
CA TYR A 270 5.27 -24.25 8.96
C TYR A 270 4.72 -24.16 10.39
N ARG A 271 4.20 -25.26 10.92
CA ARG A 271 3.86 -25.42 12.33
C ARG A 271 5.03 -25.88 13.19
N LYS A 272 6.23 -26.11 12.67
CA LYS A 272 7.44 -26.51 13.43
C LYS A 272 7.15 -27.63 14.45
N ASN A 273 7.14 -28.88 13.99
CA ASN A 273 6.81 -30.05 14.82
C ASN A 273 5.41 -29.97 15.44
N ASN A 274 4.39 -29.64 14.63
CA ASN A 274 2.98 -29.58 15.05
C ASN A 274 2.69 -28.60 16.21
N SER A 275 3.46 -27.53 16.34
CA SER A 275 3.15 -26.50 17.33
C SER A 275 1.78 -25.86 17.08
N GLY A 276 1.26 -25.18 18.09
CA GLY A 276 -0.03 -24.49 18.05
C GLY A 276 0.00 -23.11 17.37
N VAL A 277 1.04 -22.81 16.58
CA VAL A 277 1.26 -21.54 15.90
C VAL A 277 1.97 -21.77 14.56
N LEU A 278 1.75 -20.90 13.58
CA LEU A 278 2.53 -20.87 12.34
C LEU A 278 3.80 -20.04 12.52
N TYR A 279 4.86 -20.40 11.82
CA TYR A 279 6.11 -19.64 11.79
C TYR A 279 6.26 -18.92 10.46
N TRP A 280 6.84 -17.73 10.53
CA TRP A 280 7.04 -16.90 9.34
C TRP A 280 8.03 -17.53 8.36
N HIS A 281 9.16 -18.04 8.87
CA HIS A 281 10.26 -18.49 8.02
C HIS A 281 10.69 -19.92 8.32
N TRP A 282 11.17 -20.60 7.27
CA TRP A 282 11.95 -21.83 7.38
C TRP A 282 13.08 -21.81 6.35
N SER A 283 14.29 -22.20 6.78
CA SER A 283 15.49 -22.22 5.94
C SER A 283 15.99 -23.65 5.72
N PRO A 284 16.43 -24.01 4.49
CA PRO A 284 17.11 -25.28 4.25
C PRO A 284 18.48 -25.37 4.94
N ASN A 285 19.12 -24.22 5.20
CA ASN A 285 20.47 -24.13 5.78
C ASN A 285 20.45 -23.90 7.30
N PHE A 286 19.42 -23.22 7.80
CA PHE A 286 19.31 -22.78 9.20
C PHE A 286 18.06 -23.30 9.92
N GLY A 287 17.21 -24.06 9.24
CA GLY A 287 15.96 -24.58 9.81
C GLY A 287 15.07 -23.45 10.34
N TRP A 288 14.72 -23.53 11.62
CA TRP A 288 13.81 -22.56 12.28
C TRP A 288 14.54 -21.42 13.00
N GLN A 289 15.78 -21.08 12.61
CA GLN A 289 16.62 -20.12 13.35
C GLN A 289 16.00 -18.72 13.46
N MET A 290 15.31 -18.22 12.41
CA MET A 290 14.53 -16.97 12.48
C MET A 290 13.48 -17.00 13.59
N ASN A 291 12.91 -18.19 13.85
CA ASN A 291 12.08 -18.52 15.00
C ASN A 291 10.97 -17.49 15.31
N PHE A 292 10.29 -16.99 14.28
CA PHE A 292 9.25 -15.97 14.43
C PHE A 292 7.85 -16.61 14.39
N PRO A 293 7.19 -16.86 15.55
CA PRO A 293 5.83 -17.35 15.59
C PRO A 293 4.82 -16.25 15.22
N LEU A 294 3.89 -16.54 14.32
CA LEU A 294 2.91 -15.57 13.83
C LEU A 294 1.77 -15.36 14.83
N ARG A 295 1.77 -14.21 15.52
CA ARG A 295 0.76 -13.85 16.55
C ARG A 295 0.26 -12.44 16.33
N GLY A 296 -0.98 -12.33 15.89
CA GLY A 296 -1.57 -11.07 15.51
C GLY A 296 -1.81 -10.10 16.68
N PHE A 297 -2.27 -8.89 16.39
CA PHE A 297 -2.71 -8.43 15.06
C PHE A 297 -1.60 -7.64 14.34
N TYR A 298 -1.40 -7.98 13.07
CA TYR A 298 -0.58 -7.27 12.07
C TYR A 298 -0.99 -7.74 10.65
N GLU A 299 -0.17 -7.55 9.62
CA GLU A 299 -0.47 -7.79 8.21
C GLU A 299 -0.76 -9.24 7.79
N ALA A 300 -0.56 -10.23 8.66
CA ALA A 300 -0.51 -11.66 8.31
C ALA A 300 -1.78 -12.48 8.62
N GLN A 301 -2.96 -11.84 8.78
CA GLN A 301 -4.21 -12.59 9.03
C GLN A 301 -4.51 -13.59 7.89
N ILE A 302 -4.25 -13.20 6.64
CA ILE A 302 -4.50 -14.02 5.45
C ILE A 302 -3.72 -15.35 5.47
N VAL A 303 -2.55 -15.39 6.13
CA VAL A 303 -1.76 -16.61 6.30
C VAL A 303 -2.59 -17.70 6.98
N TYR A 304 -3.26 -17.37 8.08
CA TYR A 304 -4.06 -18.36 8.82
C TYR A 304 -5.34 -18.74 8.09
N ILE A 305 -5.95 -17.82 7.34
CA ILE A 305 -7.14 -18.11 6.52
C ILE A 305 -6.77 -19.10 5.41
N LEU A 306 -5.69 -18.82 4.67
CA LEU A 306 -5.20 -19.70 3.61
C LEU A 306 -4.71 -21.04 4.16
N ALA A 307 -3.94 -21.04 5.25
CA ALA A 307 -3.48 -22.27 5.87
C ALA A 307 -4.64 -23.19 6.29
N ALA A 308 -5.74 -22.63 6.79
CA ALA A 308 -6.94 -23.41 7.13
C ALA A 308 -7.76 -23.82 5.88
N ALA A 309 -7.65 -23.07 4.78
CA ALA A 309 -8.33 -23.34 3.52
C ALA A 309 -7.60 -24.35 2.62
N SER A 310 -6.30 -24.58 2.84
CA SER A 310 -5.51 -25.50 2.02
C SER A 310 -6.16 -26.88 1.89
N PRO A 311 -6.39 -27.38 0.66
CA PRO A 311 -7.08 -28.65 0.44
C PRO A 311 -6.19 -29.88 0.64
N THR A 312 -4.87 -29.70 0.60
CA THR A 312 -3.84 -30.77 0.63
C THR A 312 -3.00 -30.73 1.89
N HIS A 313 -2.66 -29.53 2.35
CA HIS A 313 -1.83 -29.28 3.53
C HIS A 313 -2.53 -28.36 4.54
N PRO A 314 -3.77 -28.67 4.98
CA PRO A 314 -4.50 -27.83 5.91
C PRO A 314 -3.87 -27.81 7.30
N VAL A 315 -4.00 -26.67 7.97
CA VAL A 315 -3.82 -26.61 9.42
C VAL A 315 -5.17 -26.68 10.12
N PRO A 316 -5.23 -27.18 11.37
CA PRO A 316 -6.47 -27.12 12.16
C PRO A 316 -6.96 -25.67 12.24
N ALA A 317 -8.24 -25.42 11.94
CA ALA A 317 -8.80 -24.06 12.01
C ALA A 317 -8.65 -23.41 13.40
N SER A 318 -8.55 -24.22 14.45
CA SER A 318 -8.26 -23.78 15.82
C SER A 318 -6.89 -23.08 15.97
N LEU A 319 -5.96 -23.24 15.03
CA LEU A 319 -4.71 -22.47 15.01
C LEU A 319 -4.93 -20.97 14.83
N TYR A 320 -6.06 -20.56 14.25
CA TYR A 320 -6.47 -19.16 14.27
C TYR A 320 -6.57 -18.66 15.72
N GLN A 321 -7.16 -19.44 16.64
CA GLN A 321 -7.25 -19.07 18.04
C GLN A 321 -5.97 -19.33 18.83
N THR A 322 -5.32 -20.49 18.66
CA THR A 322 -4.14 -20.87 19.47
C THR A 322 -2.84 -20.20 19.00
N GLY A 323 -2.81 -19.76 17.74
CA GLY A 323 -1.70 -19.05 17.11
C GLY A 323 -2.04 -17.57 16.95
N TRP A 324 -2.84 -17.24 15.93
CA TRP A 324 -3.08 -15.86 15.50
C TRP A 324 -3.67 -14.97 16.61
N THR A 325 -4.74 -15.38 17.28
CA THR A 325 -5.44 -14.54 18.28
C THR A 325 -5.07 -14.85 19.74
N SER A 326 -3.95 -15.54 19.97
CA SER A 326 -3.66 -16.20 21.24
C SER A 326 -3.03 -15.34 22.34
N SER A 327 -2.41 -14.19 22.01
CA SER A 327 -1.73 -13.34 22.98
C SER A 327 -1.70 -11.88 22.53
N ASN A 328 -2.10 -10.94 23.40
CA ASN A 328 -2.14 -9.50 23.13
C ASN A 328 -2.90 -9.09 21.85
N TYR A 329 -3.82 -9.95 21.40
CA TYR A 329 -4.61 -9.73 20.20
C TYR A 329 -5.70 -8.68 20.42
N ALA A 330 -6.54 -8.90 21.43
CA ALA A 330 -7.64 -8.00 21.76
C ALA A 330 -7.12 -6.67 22.31
N ASN A 331 -7.70 -5.57 21.85
CA ASN A 331 -7.37 -4.23 22.28
C ASN A 331 -8.65 -3.42 22.49
N SER A 332 -8.90 -3.02 23.73
CA SER A 332 -10.07 -2.22 24.13
C SER A 332 -9.82 -0.70 24.07
N GLY A 333 -8.67 -0.29 23.57
CA GLY A 333 -8.27 1.11 23.41
C GLY A 333 -9.18 1.86 22.42
N SER A 334 -9.49 3.10 22.78
CA SER A 334 -10.04 4.12 21.88
C SER A 334 -8.97 5.16 21.63
N HIS A 335 -8.83 5.56 20.37
CA HIS A 335 -7.96 6.65 19.94
C HIS A 335 -8.79 7.59 19.08
N PHE A 336 -8.77 8.89 19.38
CA PHE A 336 -9.47 9.90 18.58
C PHE A 336 -10.99 9.66 18.40
N GLY A 337 -11.68 8.98 19.34
CA GLY A 337 -13.08 8.58 19.13
C GLY A 337 -13.31 7.14 18.68
N TYR A 338 -12.25 6.44 18.24
CA TYR A 338 -12.38 5.19 17.50
C TYR A 338 -11.78 4.01 18.27
N LYS A 339 -12.58 2.96 18.45
CA LYS A 339 -12.11 1.69 19.01
C LYS A 339 -11.32 0.90 17.97
N ILE A 340 -10.14 0.40 18.35
CA ILE A 340 -9.33 -0.43 17.45
C ILE A 340 -9.67 -1.92 17.52
N TYR A 341 -10.33 -2.39 18.59
CA TYR A 341 -10.74 -3.79 18.84
C TYR A 341 -9.63 -4.84 18.96
N CYS A 342 -8.60 -4.79 18.10
CA CYS A 342 -7.46 -5.68 18.12
C CYS A 342 -6.20 -5.02 17.53
N GLY A 343 -5.05 -5.52 17.98
CA GLY A 343 -3.73 -5.07 17.55
C GLY A 343 -3.06 -4.04 18.42
N PRO A 344 -1.91 -3.53 17.98
CA PRO A 344 -1.09 -2.61 18.77
C PRO A 344 -1.77 -1.26 18.97
N PHE A 345 -1.12 -0.39 19.74
CA PHE A 345 -1.56 0.99 19.97
C PHE A 345 -1.89 1.68 18.63
N GLY A 346 -3.07 2.28 18.53
CA GLY A 346 -3.49 2.97 17.30
C GLY A 346 -3.68 2.08 16.07
N GLY A 347 -3.47 0.77 16.18
CA GLY A 347 -3.56 -0.19 15.10
C GLY A 347 -2.24 -0.51 14.37
N GLY A 348 -1.15 0.21 14.66
CA GLY A 348 0.16 0.04 13.99
C GLY A 348 0.26 0.75 12.64
N PRO A 349 1.27 0.41 11.81
CA PRO A 349 1.39 0.90 10.44
C PRO A 349 0.14 0.59 9.61
N LEU A 350 -0.28 1.53 8.75
CA LEU A 350 -1.61 1.42 8.13
C LEU A 350 -1.73 0.25 7.16
N PHE A 351 -0.63 -0.24 6.60
CA PHE A 351 -0.63 -1.42 5.72
C PHE A 351 -1.16 -2.70 6.40
N PHE A 352 -1.20 -2.75 7.74
CA PHE A 352 -1.88 -3.82 8.48
C PHE A 352 -3.38 -3.91 8.15
N ALA A 353 -3.99 -2.82 7.70
CA ALA A 353 -5.38 -2.78 7.22
C ALA A 353 -5.51 -3.12 5.73
N HIS A 354 -4.41 -3.34 4.99
CA HIS A 354 -4.42 -3.46 3.53
C HIS A 354 -4.04 -4.87 3.05
N TYR A 355 -2.87 -5.39 3.42
CA TYR A 355 -2.27 -6.53 2.70
C TYR A 355 -3.09 -7.82 2.79
N SER A 356 -3.57 -8.16 3.99
CA SER A 356 -4.48 -9.29 4.20
C SER A 356 -5.88 -9.08 3.62
N TYR A 357 -6.22 -7.88 3.16
CA TYR A 357 -7.58 -7.48 2.81
C TYR A 357 -7.71 -7.01 1.36
N LEU A 358 -6.71 -7.30 0.52
CA LEU A 358 -6.78 -7.06 -0.91
C LEU A 358 -7.72 -8.05 -1.59
N GLY A 359 -7.63 -9.33 -1.20
CA GLY A 359 -8.53 -10.40 -1.63
C GLY A 359 -9.56 -10.76 -0.55
N PHE A 360 -9.14 -10.97 0.70
CA PHE A 360 -10.12 -11.31 1.75
C PHE A 360 -11.04 -10.14 2.05
N ASP A 361 -12.33 -10.32 1.72
CA ASP A 361 -13.37 -9.33 1.99
C ASP A 361 -13.70 -9.31 3.49
N PRO A 362 -13.45 -8.21 4.22
CA PRO A 362 -13.75 -8.16 5.64
C PRO A 362 -15.20 -7.71 5.95
N ARG A 363 -16.03 -7.41 4.94
CA ARG A 363 -17.41 -6.93 5.11
C ARG A 363 -18.37 -8.06 5.51
N GLY A 364 -19.44 -7.71 6.22
CA GLY A 364 -20.54 -8.63 6.49
C GLY A 364 -20.21 -9.80 7.42
N LYS A 365 -19.02 -9.80 8.05
CA LYS A 365 -18.54 -10.92 8.87
C LYS A 365 -17.67 -10.44 10.04
N LYS A 366 -17.69 -11.21 11.12
CA LYS A 366 -16.82 -11.02 12.28
C LYS A 366 -16.37 -12.35 12.82
N ASP A 367 -15.25 -12.34 13.54
CA ASP A 367 -14.89 -13.44 14.43
C ASP A 367 -15.29 -13.10 15.88
N ALA A 368 -14.67 -13.79 16.85
CA ALA A 368 -14.89 -13.56 18.28
C ALA A 368 -14.49 -12.15 18.77
N PHE A 369 -13.75 -11.37 17.98
CA PHE A 369 -13.20 -10.08 18.38
C PHE A 369 -13.92 -8.92 17.71
N CYS A 370 -13.97 -8.91 16.38
CA CYS A 370 -14.52 -7.77 15.65
C CYS A 370 -14.92 -8.07 14.21
N ASN A 371 -15.69 -7.14 13.65
CA ASN A 371 -15.83 -6.99 12.21
C ASN A 371 -14.59 -6.27 11.69
N TYR A 372 -13.80 -6.94 10.84
CA TYR A 372 -12.50 -6.42 10.39
C TYR A 372 -12.64 -5.21 9.46
N PHE A 373 -13.75 -5.05 8.75
CA PHE A 373 -14.00 -3.85 7.95
C PHE A 373 -14.14 -2.63 8.88
N VAL A 374 -14.90 -2.78 9.97
CA VAL A 374 -15.07 -1.72 10.98
C VAL A 374 -13.76 -1.40 11.67
N ARG A 375 -12.98 -2.44 12.04
CA ARG A 375 -11.67 -2.27 12.66
C ARG A 375 -10.70 -1.51 11.75
N ASN A 376 -10.63 -1.88 10.47
CA ASN A 376 -9.74 -1.25 9.50
C ASN A 376 -10.16 0.18 9.16
N ARG A 377 -11.47 0.45 9.04
CA ARG A 377 -11.98 1.84 8.97
C ARG A 377 -11.58 2.67 10.16
N ASN A 378 -11.77 2.14 11.36
CA ASN A 378 -11.35 2.85 12.58
C ASN A 378 -9.84 3.09 12.59
N HIS A 379 -9.01 2.14 12.12
CA HIS A 379 -7.57 2.32 11.98
C HIS A 379 -7.22 3.48 11.02
N SER A 380 -7.88 3.56 9.86
CA SER A 380 -7.71 4.67 8.90
C SER A 380 -8.12 6.01 9.50
N LEU A 381 -9.28 6.08 10.17
CA LEU A 381 -9.78 7.31 10.80
C LEU A 381 -8.92 7.76 11.99
N ILE A 382 -8.36 6.82 12.76
CA ILE A 382 -7.39 7.12 13.83
C ILE A 382 -6.15 7.81 13.25
N GLN A 383 -5.61 7.30 12.15
CA GLN A 383 -4.43 7.90 11.52
C GLN A 383 -4.71 9.28 10.93
N GLN A 384 -5.85 9.44 10.27
CA GLN A 384 -6.26 10.75 9.76
C GLN A 384 -6.44 11.76 10.90
N ALA A 385 -7.14 11.37 11.98
CA ALA A 385 -7.35 12.24 13.13
C ALA A 385 -6.04 12.56 13.87
N TYR A 386 -5.09 11.63 13.91
CA TYR A 386 -3.74 11.88 14.41
C TYR A 386 -3.01 12.93 13.57
N ALA A 387 -3.07 12.83 12.24
CA ALA A 387 -2.47 13.82 11.35
C ALA A 387 -3.13 15.21 11.47
N VAL A 388 -4.44 15.27 11.70
CA VAL A 388 -5.14 16.54 12.02
C VAL A 388 -4.65 17.13 13.34
N ALA A 389 -4.53 16.31 14.39
CA ALA A 389 -4.08 16.77 15.70
C ALA A 389 -2.59 17.17 15.71
N ASN A 390 -1.77 16.50 14.89
CA ASN A 390 -0.36 16.77 14.66
C ASN A 390 0.43 17.09 15.95
N PRO A 391 0.48 16.17 16.93
CA PRO A 391 1.06 16.46 18.25
C PRO A 391 2.56 16.79 18.21
N LYS A 392 3.26 16.34 17.16
CA LYS A 392 4.68 16.62 16.91
C LYS A 392 4.92 17.83 16.02
N GLN A 393 3.86 18.54 15.60
CA GLN A 393 3.92 19.75 14.78
C GLN A 393 4.71 19.57 13.48
N HIS A 394 4.57 18.39 12.86
CA HIS A 394 5.18 18.08 11.57
C HIS A 394 4.60 18.97 10.46
N THR A 395 5.46 19.42 9.57
CA THR A 395 5.11 20.26 8.43
C THR A 395 4.18 19.50 7.50
N GLY A 396 3.02 20.09 7.20
CA GLY A 396 2.08 19.59 6.21
C GLY A 396 1.08 18.55 6.70
N TYR A 397 1.24 17.94 7.88
CA TYR A 397 0.21 17.08 8.46
C TYR A 397 -1.09 17.87 8.64
N ASN A 398 -2.19 17.37 8.07
CA ASN A 398 -3.52 17.96 8.18
C ASN A 398 -4.59 16.94 7.71
N ALA A 399 -5.85 17.37 7.63
CA ALA A 399 -6.98 16.52 7.24
C ALA A 399 -6.84 15.87 5.86
N ASP A 400 -6.12 16.51 4.94
CA ASP A 400 -5.89 16.08 3.56
C ASP A 400 -4.46 15.54 3.35
N CYS A 401 -3.61 15.51 4.38
CA CYS A 401 -2.23 15.04 4.27
C CYS A 401 -1.92 14.17 5.48
N TRP A 402 -2.24 12.89 5.35
CA TRP A 402 -2.13 11.86 6.37
C TRP A 402 -1.69 10.53 5.73
N GLY A 403 -1.23 9.59 6.55
CA GLY A 403 -0.84 8.26 6.08
C GLY A 403 0.53 7.83 6.62
N LEU A 404 0.51 7.20 7.79
CA LEU A 404 1.68 6.65 8.46
C LEU A 404 1.72 5.13 8.23
N THR A 405 2.73 4.68 7.52
CA THR A 405 2.94 3.25 7.25
C THR A 405 4.41 2.96 7.00
N SER A 406 4.76 1.70 6.87
CA SER A 406 6.10 1.31 6.46
C SER A 406 6.42 1.83 5.06
N CYS A 407 7.54 2.52 4.90
CA CYS A 407 8.00 3.08 3.62
C CYS A 407 9.47 3.48 3.72
N ASP A 408 10.08 3.84 2.58
CA ASP A 408 11.35 4.55 2.56
C ASP A 408 11.18 5.94 3.22
N GLY A 409 12.14 6.32 4.05
CA GLY A 409 12.24 7.65 4.64
C GLY A 409 13.61 8.31 4.39
N PRO A 410 13.81 9.57 4.81
CA PRO A 410 15.07 10.27 4.66
C PRO A 410 16.25 9.57 5.37
N ASN A 411 15.97 8.76 6.38
CA ASN A 411 16.96 8.00 7.15
C ASN A 411 16.97 6.49 6.81
N GLY A 412 16.33 6.09 5.71
CA GLY A 412 16.13 4.69 5.33
C GLY A 412 14.71 4.21 5.61
N TYR A 413 14.51 2.89 5.48
CA TYR A 413 13.20 2.26 5.66
C TYR A 413 12.79 2.20 7.14
N ALA A 414 11.55 2.57 7.45
CA ALA A 414 11.01 2.51 8.79
C ALA A 414 9.51 2.20 8.78
N ALA A 415 9.02 1.59 9.87
CA ALA A 415 7.61 1.26 10.08
C ALA A 415 6.91 2.40 10.85
N HIS A 416 6.36 3.38 10.11
CA HIS A 416 5.72 4.54 10.72
C HIS A 416 4.29 4.23 11.19
N ASP A 417 3.93 4.73 12.37
CA ASP A 417 2.58 4.70 12.93
C ASP A 417 2.37 5.87 13.90
N ILE A 418 1.21 5.93 14.55
CA ILE A 418 0.86 7.04 15.47
C ILE A 418 1.60 6.97 16.82
N TRP A 419 2.47 5.99 17.04
CA TRP A 419 3.30 5.94 18.24
C TRP A 419 4.37 7.04 18.14
N PRO A 420 4.56 7.90 19.16
CA PRO A 420 5.40 9.08 19.03
C PRO A 420 6.86 8.83 18.61
N ALA A 421 7.40 7.63 18.87
CA ALA A 421 8.75 7.24 18.48
C ALA A 421 8.86 6.77 17.01
N ASN A 422 7.74 6.43 16.39
CA ASN A 422 7.67 5.89 15.03
C ASN A 422 7.23 6.94 13.99
N ASP A 423 6.70 8.09 14.43
CA ASP A 423 6.35 9.21 13.55
C ASP A 423 7.52 10.20 13.44
N ASP A 424 8.13 10.37 12.28
CA ASP A 424 9.20 11.35 12.02
C ASP A 424 8.78 12.47 11.05
N GLY A 425 7.49 12.55 10.72
CA GLY A 425 6.95 13.46 9.71
C GLY A 425 6.89 12.89 8.29
N THR A 426 7.27 11.61 8.09
CA THR A 426 7.20 10.95 6.78
C THR A 426 5.78 10.44 6.51
N VAL A 427 5.22 10.84 5.36
CA VAL A 427 3.91 10.40 4.86
C VAL A 427 4.12 9.51 3.64
N ALA A 428 3.47 8.35 3.63
CA ALA A 428 3.43 7.46 2.47
C ALA A 428 2.04 7.51 1.82
N PRO A 429 1.90 7.88 0.53
CA PRO A 429 0.60 7.97 -0.13
C PRO A 429 -0.21 6.67 -0.06
N THR A 430 0.44 5.51 -0.13
CA THR A 430 -0.26 4.21 -0.08
C THR A 430 -1.12 4.05 1.19
N ALA A 431 -0.72 4.64 2.32
CA ALA A 431 -1.48 4.52 3.56
C ALA A 431 -2.91 5.07 3.40
N ALA A 432 -3.02 6.32 2.94
CA ALA A 432 -4.31 6.96 2.74
C ALA A 432 -5.04 6.38 1.52
N LEU A 433 -4.34 6.19 0.40
CA LEU A 433 -4.96 5.76 -0.86
C LEU A 433 -5.46 4.32 -0.80
N SER A 434 -4.72 3.42 -0.16
CA SER A 434 -5.13 2.02 0.00
C SER A 434 -6.20 1.84 1.09
N SER A 435 -6.51 2.91 1.83
CA SER A 435 -7.63 2.94 2.77
C SER A 435 -8.96 3.34 2.12
N MET A 436 -9.02 3.53 0.79
CA MET A 436 -10.21 3.97 0.06
C MET A 436 -11.49 3.19 0.41
N PRO A 437 -11.48 1.84 0.52
CA PRO A 437 -12.70 1.10 0.85
C PRO A 437 -13.20 1.34 2.27
N PHE A 438 -12.30 1.73 3.18
CA PHE A 438 -12.60 1.85 4.59
C PHE A 438 -12.97 3.27 4.99
N ALA A 439 -12.28 4.27 4.42
CA ALA A 439 -12.44 5.68 4.77
C ALA A 439 -12.44 6.59 3.52
N PRO A 440 -13.41 6.41 2.59
CA PRO A 440 -13.33 6.97 1.24
C PRO A 440 -13.24 8.49 1.19
N ASP A 441 -13.99 9.20 2.02
CA ASP A 441 -14.04 10.68 1.98
C ASP A 441 -12.67 11.30 2.27
N VAL A 442 -11.99 10.80 3.31
CA VAL A 442 -10.67 11.30 3.74
C VAL A 442 -9.53 10.77 2.87
N SER A 443 -9.67 9.56 2.32
CA SER A 443 -8.72 9.01 1.34
C SER A 443 -8.77 9.77 0.02
N LEU A 444 -9.96 10.16 -0.43
CA LEU A 444 -10.14 10.94 -1.65
C LEU A 444 -9.68 12.39 -1.47
N ALA A 445 -9.88 12.97 -0.28
CA ALA A 445 -9.27 14.24 0.08
C ALA A 445 -7.74 14.19 0.03
N ALA A 446 -7.14 13.12 0.56
CA ALA A 446 -5.71 12.89 0.47
C ALA A 446 -5.23 12.73 -0.99
N LEU A 447 -5.96 11.98 -1.82
CA LEU A 447 -5.66 11.85 -3.25
C LEU A 447 -5.60 13.21 -3.94
N ARG A 448 -6.62 14.05 -3.73
CA ARG A 448 -6.66 15.41 -4.29
C ARG A 448 -5.47 16.22 -3.81
N HIS A 449 -5.11 16.17 -2.54
CA HIS A 449 -3.97 16.91 -2.00
C HIS A 449 -2.65 16.43 -2.57
N PHE A 450 -2.40 15.12 -2.55
CA PHE A 450 -1.16 14.53 -3.06
C PHE A 450 -0.95 14.86 -4.53
N TYR A 451 -2.00 14.81 -5.35
CA TYR A 451 -1.90 15.17 -6.76
C TYR A 451 -1.84 16.70 -6.97
N ARG A 452 -2.86 17.44 -6.53
CA ARG A 452 -3.03 18.86 -6.89
C ARG A 452 -2.05 19.80 -6.18
N VAL A 453 -1.62 19.44 -4.97
CA VAL A 453 -0.77 20.29 -4.12
C VAL A 453 0.67 19.78 -4.08
N ARG A 454 0.89 18.46 -4.08
CA ARG A 454 2.22 17.85 -3.93
C ARG A 454 2.77 17.21 -5.20
N GLY A 455 1.96 17.09 -6.25
CA GLY A 455 2.26 16.22 -7.38
C GLY A 455 3.50 16.62 -8.18
N GLU A 456 3.91 17.89 -8.18
CA GLU A 456 5.14 18.33 -8.86
C GLU A 456 6.37 17.51 -8.46
N ARG A 457 6.44 17.06 -7.20
CA ARG A 457 7.54 16.26 -6.66
C ARG A 457 7.11 14.86 -6.23
N LEU A 458 5.82 14.61 -6.05
CA LEU A 458 5.28 13.35 -5.55
C LEU A 458 4.72 12.45 -6.66
N TRP A 459 4.39 12.99 -7.83
CA TRP A 459 3.80 12.23 -8.93
C TRP A 459 4.83 11.93 -10.02
N GLY A 460 4.89 10.69 -10.48
CA GLY A 460 5.74 10.29 -11.59
C GLY A 460 5.13 9.18 -12.46
N VAL A 461 5.98 8.47 -13.19
CA VAL A 461 5.55 7.57 -14.28
C VAL A 461 4.74 6.37 -13.79
N TYR A 462 4.92 5.96 -12.54
CA TYR A 462 4.24 4.84 -11.90
C TYR A 462 3.24 5.30 -10.82
N GLY A 463 2.68 6.50 -10.95
CA GLY A 463 1.79 7.11 -9.96
C GLY A 463 2.58 7.89 -8.91
N PHE A 464 2.13 7.85 -7.65
CA PHE A 464 2.86 8.50 -6.57
C PHE A 464 4.15 7.77 -6.21
N TYR A 465 5.22 8.53 -5.96
CA TYR A 465 6.42 8.02 -5.29
C TYR A 465 6.10 7.56 -3.87
N ASP A 466 6.97 6.71 -3.34
CA ASP A 466 6.73 5.92 -2.13
C ASP A 466 6.37 6.76 -0.89
N ALA A 467 7.10 7.84 -0.65
CA ALA A 467 6.90 8.69 0.52
C ALA A 467 7.48 10.10 0.36
N PHE A 468 7.15 10.98 1.30
CA PHE A 468 7.75 12.30 1.43
C PHE A 468 7.80 12.76 2.89
N ASN A 469 8.76 13.63 3.21
CA ASN A 469 8.91 14.23 4.54
C ASN A 469 9.17 15.73 4.39
N LEU A 470 8.18 16.56 4.72
CA LEU A 470 8.28 18.00 4.51
C LEU A 470 9.11 18.71 5.57
N ASN A 471 9.31 18.11 6.76
CA ASN A 471 10.25 18.68 7.75
C ASN A 471 11.67 18.72 7.19
N GLN A 472 12.01 17.74 6.34
CA GLN A 472 13.33 17.57 5.76
C GLN A 472 13.39 17.92 4.26
N ASN A 473 12.29 18.47 3.70
CA ASN A 473 12.16 18.77 2.27
C ASN A 473 12.50 17.57 1.35
N TRP A 474 12.20 16.36 1.83
CA TRP A 474 12.58 15.10 1.21
C TRP A 474 11.40 14.42 0.50
N TYR A 475 11.66 13.80 -0.63
CA TYR A 475 10.72 12.99 -1.41
C TYR A 475 11.45 11.73 -1.87
N ALA A 476 10.78 10.58 -1.78
CA ALA A 476 11.34 9.31 -2.19
C ALA A 476 11.72 9.34 -3.68
N PRO A 477 12.90 8.85 -4.06
CA PRO A 477 13.26 8.62 -5.46
C PRO A 477 12.74 7.26 -5.96
N SER A 478 11.96 6.55 -5.14
CA SER A 478 11.57 5.15 -5.29
C SER A 478 10.06 4.97 -5.42
N TYR A 479 9.71 3.85 -6.04
CA TYR A 479 8.44 3.17 -5.91
C TYR A 479 8.71 1.77 -5.34
N LEU A 480 7.81 1.26 -4.51
CA LEU A 480 7.88 -0.08 -3.91
C LEU A 480 6.69 -0.93 -4.37
N ALA A 481 6.91 -2.20 -4.70
CA ALA A 481 5.82 -3.09 -5.12
C ALA A 481 4.71 -3.20 -4.06
N ILE A 482 5.14 -3.32 -2.80
CA ILE A 482 4.26 -3.50 -1.65
C ILE A 482 3.41 -2.27 -1.37
N ASP A 483 3.83 -1.09 -1.81
CA ASP A 483 3.09 0.16 -1.62
C ASP A 483 2.25 0.51 -2.84
N GLN A 484 2.73 0.25 -4.06
CA GLN A 484 1.98 0.49 -5.30
C GLN A 484 0.82 -0.49 -5.51
N GLY A 485 1.00 -1.76 -5.15
CA GLY A 485 0.02 -2.82 -5.40
C GLY A 485 -1.31 -2.56 -4.67
N PRO A 486 -1.27 -2.28 -3.36
CA PRO A 486 -2.45 -1.92 -2.59
C PRO A 486 -3.20 -0.70 -3.11
N ILE A 487 -2.52 0.32 -3.66
CA ILE A 487 -3.19 1.50 -4.23
C ILE A 487 -4.13 1.05 -5.36
N VAL A 488 -3.66 0.22 -6.28
CA VAL A 488 -4.49 -0.27 -7.39
C VAL A 488 -5.64 -1.13 -6.88
N GLY A 489 -5.33 -2.12 -6.04
CA GLY A 489 -6.30 -3.12 -5.62
C GLY A 489 -7.36 -2.58 -4.66
N MET A 490 -6.99 -1.74 -3.70
CA MET A 490 -7.93 -1.18 -2.75
C MET A 490 -8.79 -0.07 -3.35
N ILE A 491 -8.28 0.73 -4.30
CA ILE A 491 -9.17 1.62 -5.07
C ILE A 491 -10.19 0.79 -5.86
N GLU A 492 -9.78 -0.35 -6.44
CA GLU A 492 -10.73 -1.20 -7.16
C GLU A 492 -11.79 -1.82 -6.24
N ASN A 493 -11.39 -2.30 -5.07
CA ASN A 493 -12.34 -2.82 -4.08
C ASN A 493 -13.33 -1.75 -3.59
N TYR A 494 -12.89 -0.50 -3.51
CA TYR A 494 -13.79 0.63 -3.24
C TYR A 494 -14.77 0.87 -4.40
N ARG A 495 -14.29 0.90 -5.65
CA ARG A 495 -15.11 1.21 -6.83
C ARG A 495 -16.11 0.10 -7.14
N THR A 496 -15.70 -1.16 -7.06
CA THR A 496 -16.49 -2.30 -7.56
C THR A 496 -16.53 -3.51 -6.61
N GLY A 497 -15.55 -3.66 -5.71
CA GLY A 497 -15.40 -4.87 -4.90
C GLY A 497 -14.79 -6.05 -5.68
N LEU A 498 -14.23 -5.82 -6.87
CA LEU A 498 -13.78 -6.88 -7.80
C LEU A 498 -12.88 -7.93 -7.15
N LEU A 499 -11.80 -7.52 -6.48
CA LEU A 499 -10.81 -8.47 -5.96
C LEU A 499 -11.35 -9.24 -4.75
N TRP A 500 -12.16 -8.56 -3.93
CA TRP A 500 -12.93 -9.19 -2.86
C TRP A 500 -13.85 -10.28 -3.38
N ASP A 501 -14.67 -9.96 -4.39
CA ASP A 501 -15.61 -10.92 -4.96
C ASP A 501 -14.88 -12.11 -5.59
N LEU A 502 -13.80 -11.86 -6.33
CA LEU A 502 -12.99 -12.90 -6.96
C LEU A 502 -12.32 -13.81 -5.94
N PHE A 503 -11.63 -13.27 -4.95
CA PHE A 503 -10.96 -14.09 -3.94
C PHE A 503 -11.96 -14.92 -3.13
N MET A 504 -13.08 -14.31 -2.71
CA MET A 504 -14.10 -14.98 -1.89
C MET A 504 -14.89 -16.06 -2.66
N GLN A 505 -14.86 -16.05 -3.99
CA GLN A 505 -15.45 -17.10 -4.84
C GLN A 505 -14.66 -18.42 -4.85
N ASN A 506 -13.42 -18.44 -4.35
CA ASN A 506 -12.67 -19.69 -4.25
C ASN A 506 -13.35 -20.65 -3.25
N PRO A 507 -13.66 -21.89 -3.65
CA PRO A 507 -14.52 -22.80 -2.89
C PRO A 507 -13.95 -23.19 -1.52
N GLU A 508 -12.64 -23.05 -1.33
CA GLU A 508 -11.91 -23.38 -0.11
C GLU A 508 -12.09 -22.34 1.00
N ILE A 509 -12.38 -21.08 0.65
CA ILE A 509 -12.32 -19.94 1.59
C ILE A 509 -13.52 -19.92 2.55
N ALA A 510 -14.75 -20.05 2.04
CA ALA A 510 -15.95 -20.00 2.89
C ALA A 510 -16.01 -21.12 3.95
N PRO A 511 -15.67 -22.39 3.62
CA PRO A 511 -15.54 -23.45 4.61
C PRO A 511 -14.48 -23.15 5.68
N ALA A 512 -13.32 -22.63 5.28
CA ALA A 512 -12.24 -22.29 6.21
C ALA A 512 -12.65 -21.19 7.20
N LEU A 513 -13.29 -20.12 6.72
CA LEU A 513 -13.81 -19.05 7.58
C LEU A 513 -14.85 -19.57 8.58
N THR A 514 -15.75 -20.45 8.12
CA THR A 514 -16.74 -21.10 8.98
C THR A 514 -16.06 -21.96 10.05
N ALA A 515 -15.06 -22.75 9.66
CA ALA A 515 -14.30 -23.60 10.58
C ALA A 515 -13.47 -22.79 11.59
N ILE A 516 -12.96 -21.63 11.19
CA ILE A 516 -12.29 -20.67 12.08
C ILE A 516 -13.27 -20.06 13.08
N GLY A 517 -14.56 -19.97 12.74
CA GLY A 517 -15.60 -19.39 13.60
C GLY A 517 -15.98 -17.96 13.23
N PHE A 518 -15.73 -17.55 11.98
CA PHE A 518 -16.38 -16.34 11.44
C PHE A 518 -17.89 -16.55 11.35
N VAL A 519 -18.63 -15.52 11.72
CA VAL A 519 -20.09 -15.48 11.65
C VAL A 519 -20.56 -14.25 10.88
N PRO A 520 -21.77 -14.30 10.27
CA PRO A 520 -22.37 -13.12 9.66
C PRO A 520 -22.48 -11.96 10.65
N ASP A 521 -22.23 -10.75 10.16
CA ASP A 521 -22.33 -9.53 10.96
C ASP A 521 -22.86 -8.38 10.11
N ASN A 522 -24.02 -7.86 10.48
CA ASN A 522 -24.72 -6.80 9.74
C ASN A 522 -24.25 -5.39 10.14
N THR A 523 -23.06 -5.25 10.74
CA THR A 523 -22.56 -3.91 11.08
C THR A 523 -22.41 -3.09 9.79
N PRO A 524 -23.02 -1.90 9.71
CA PRO A 524 -23.00 -1.11 8.50
C PRO A 524 -21.57 -0.80 8.02
N VAL A 525 -21.36 -0.98 6.72
CA VAL A 525 -20.13 -0.59 6.01
C VAL A 525 -20.06 0.92 5.75
N THR A 526 -21.15 1.65 5.95
CA THR A 526 -21.18 3.12 5.91
C THR A 526 -20.40 3.70 7.07
N GLU A 527 -19.68 4.81 6.85
CA GLU A 527 -18.96 5.57 7.89
C GLU A 527 -19.79 5.65 9.19
N PRO A 528 -19.19 5.40 10.36
CA PRO A 528 -19.91 5.57 11.60
C PRO A 528 -20.31 7.04 11.71
N GLU A 529 -21.45 7.32 12.34
CA GLU A 529 -21.67 8.68 12.87
C GLU A 529 -20.40 9.10 13.60
N LYS A 530 -19.86 10.28 13.27
CA LYS A 530 -18.67 10.84 13.93
C LYS A 530 -18.78 10.55 15.42
N ALA A 531 -17.84 9.79 15.95
CA ALA A 531 -17.72 9.62 17.39
C ALA A 531 -17.76 11.01 18.01
N SER A 532 -18.50 11.16 19.13
CA SER A 532 -18.77 12.47 19.72
C SER A 532 -17.49 13.29 19.82
N ALA A 533 -17.55 14.57 19.46
CA ALA A 533 -16.39 15.48 19.46
C ALA A 533 -15.68 15.59 20.83
N LEU A 534 -16.33 15.06 21.87
CA LEU A 534 -15.88 14.90 23.24
C LEU A 534 -15.89 13.41 23.64
N GLU A 535 -14.72 12.86 23.97
CA GLU A 535 -14.57 11.57 24.65
C GLU A 535 -14.06 11.77 26.08
N ILE A 536 -14.66 11.04 27.03
CA ILE A 536 -14.30 11.13 28.44
C ILE A 536 -14.11 9.74 29.04
N SER A 537 -12.95 9.53 29.67
CA SER A 537 -12.67 8.36 30.49
C SER A 537 -12.42 8.80 31.94
N VAL A 538 -12.79 7.95 32.91
CA VAL A 538 -12.70 8.27 34.35
C VAL A 538 -11.93 7.15 35.05
N THR A 539 -10.99 7.52 35.91
CA THR A 539 -10.15 6.56 36.64
C THR A 539 -9.59 7.20 37.91
N PRO A 540 -9.62 6.54 39.08
CA PRO A 540 -10.24 5.23 39.33
C PRO A 540 -11.77 5.34 39.40
N ASN A 541 -12.45 4.23 39.16
CA ASN A 541 -13.89 4.07 39.41
C ASN A 541 -14.12 2.60 39.81
N PRO A 542 -14.27 2.28 41.12
CA PRO A 542 -14.67 3.19 42.21
C PRO A 542 -13.59 4.18 42.71
N ILE A 543 -14.04 5.31 43.27
CA ILE A 543 -13.22 6.39 43.83
C ILE A 543 -13.14 6.20 45.35
N SER A 544 -11.93 6.06 45.89
CA SER A 544 -11.70 5.74 47.31
C SER A 544 -11.05 6.86 48.14
N ASN A 545 -10.44 7.84 47.48
CA ASN A 545 -9.73 8.95 48.13
C ASN A 545 -10.29 10.33 47.75
N GLY A 546 -11.49 10.37 47.18
CA GLY A 546 -12.12 11.59 46.69
C GLY A 546 -11.46 12.20 45.46
N LEU A 547 -10.48 11.55 44.82
CA LEU A 547 -9.83 12.06 43.61
C LEU A 547 -10.35 11.32 42.37
N LEU A 548 -11.04 12.07 41.51
CA LEU A 548 -11.52 11.62 40.22
C LEU A 548 -10.55 12.05 39.13
N GLY A 549 -9.78 11.11 38.57
CA GLY A 549 -9.03 11.35 37.34
C GLY A 549 -9.97 11.30 36.14
N VAL A 550 -9.89 12.30 35.27
CA VAL A 550 -10.69 12.40 34.04
C VAL A 550 -9.75 12.63 32.88
N ASP A 551 -9.67 11.65 31.97
CA ASP A 551 -9.04 11.85 30.67
C ASP A 551 -10.10 12.38 29.72
N ILE A 552 -9.88 13.59 29.20
CA ILE A 552 -10.74 14.29 28.25
C ILE A 552 -10.02 14.30 26.91
N TYR A 553 -10.71 13.89 25.86
CA TYR A 553 -10.21 14.01 24.50
C TYR A 553 -11.19 14.84 23.68
N LEU A 554 -10.67 15.88 23.04
CA LEU A 554 -11.42 16.79 22.18
C LEU A 554 -10.85 16.80 20.77
N GLN A 555 -11.73 16.78 19.76
CA GLN A 555 -11.29 16.94 18.36
C GLN A 555 -10.86 18.38 18.03
N GLU A 556 -11.47 19.36 18.69
CA GLU A 556 -11.21 20.78 18.53
C GLU A 556 -11.22 21.48 19.90
N ALA A 557 -10.63 22.67 20.01
CA ALA A 557 -10.64 23.39 21.28
C ALA A 557 -12.07 23.79 21.65
N GLN A 558 -12.52 23.44 22.86
CA GLN A 558 -13.88 23.68 23.34
C GLN A 558 -13.90 24.14 24.80
N GLN A 559 -15.00 24.75 25.22
CA GLN A 559 -15.23 25.04 26.65
C GLN A 559 -16.07 23.92 27.26
N LEU A 560 -15.62 23.40 28.40
CA LEU A 560 -16.27 22.32 29.11
C LEU A 560 -16.77 22.76 30.48
N SER A 561 -17.91 22.21 30.87
CA SER A 561 -18.46 22.26 32.22
C SER A 561 -18.59 20.83 32.75
N ALA A 562 -18.39 20.62 34.04
CA ALA A 562 -18.51 19.30 34.65
C ALA A 562 -19.23 19.39 35.98
N ARG A 563 -20.20 18.51 36.18
CA ARG A 563 -21.07 18.46 37.35
C ARG A 563 -21.22 17.02 37.81
N LEU A 564 -21.31 16.83 39.12
CA LEU A 564 -21.71 15.58 39.73
C LEU A 564 -23.18 15.68 40.14
N ARG A 565 -24.00 14.71 39.73
CA ARG A 565 -25.41 14.60 40.09
C ARG A 565 -25.71 13.33 40.87
N ASP A 566 -26.72 13.38 41.72
CA ASP A 566 -27.29 12.17 42.31
C ASP A 566 -28.16 11.42 41.29
N LEU A 567 -28.63 10.21 41.65
CA LEU A 567 -29.50 9.40 40.79
C LEU A 567 -30.89 10.02 40.56
N ARG A 568 -31.26 11.06 41.30
CA ARG A 568 -32.49 11.84 41.10
C ARG A 568 -32.28 13.04 40.17
N GLY A 569 -31.05 13.25 39.68
CA GLY A 569 -30.69 14.34 38.77
C GLY A 569 -30.35 15.66 39.48
N SER A 570 -30.33 15.71 40.81
CA SER A 570 -29.96 16.91 41.57
C SER A 570 -28.45 17.11 41.50
N ILE A 571 -28.00 18.35 41.30
CA ILE A 571 -26.57 18.69 41.32
C ILE A 571 -26.06 18.56 42.75
N VAL A 572 -25.04 17.72 42.93
CA VAL A 572 -24.36 17.47 44.20
C VAL A 572 -23.11 18.34 44.30
N GLN A 573 -22.40 18.53 43.18
CA GLN A 573 -21.18 19.32 43.13
C GLN A 573 -20.92 19.84 41.70
N ASP A 574 -20.55 21.11 41.56
CA ASP A 574 -19.92 21.62 40.33
C ASP A 574 -18.42 21.35 40.39
N LEU A 575 -17.88 20.63 39.40
CA LEU A 575 -16.46 20.24 39.33
C LEU A 575 -15.67 21.20 38.43
N LEU A 576 -16.33 21.76 37.43
CA LEU A 576 -15.74 22.63 36.42
C LEU A 576 -16.83 23.54 35.84
N SER A 577 -16.51 24.82 35.60
CA SER A 577 -17.41 25.77 34.96
C SER A 577 -16.73 26.39 33.74
N GLU A 578 -17.31 26.21 32.56
CA GLU A 578 -16.93 26.86 31.28
C GLU A 578 -15.42 27.07 31.09
N THR A 579 -14.66 25.99 31.29
CA THR A 579 -13.20 26.04 31.25
C THR A 579 -12.72 25.66 29.85
N PRO A 580 -11.77 26.40 29.25
CA PRO A 580 -11.24 26.09 27.93
C PRO A 580 -10.33 24.86 27.97
N PHE A 581 -10.52 23.97 27.01
CA PHE A 581 -9.67 22.81 26.76
C PHE A 581 -9.16 22.86 25.32
N PRO A 582 -7.87 22.58 25.08
CA PRO A 582 -7.35 22.47 23.72
C PRO A 582 -7.85 21.19 23.04
N ALA A 583 -7.75 21.16 21.71
CA ALA A 583 -7.85 19.91 20.96
C ALA A 583 -6.78 18.90 21.45
N GLY A 584 -7.08 17.62 21.35
CA GLY A 584 -6.23 16.53 21.82
C GLY A 584 -6.59 16.02 23.21
N LYS A 585 -5.69 15.22 23.80
CA LYS A 585 -5.91 14.59 25.11
C LYS A 585 -5.45 15.53 26.24
N SER A 586 -6.32 15.77 27.22
CA SER A 586 -6.01 16.43 28.48
C SER A 586 -6.38 15.52 29.65
N ARG A 587 -5.52 15.44 30.65
CA ARG A 587 -5.82 14.73 31.90
C ARG A 587 -6.09 15.73 33.00
N GLN A 588 -7.24 15.58 33.65
CA GLN A 588 -7.67 16.37 34.79
C GLN A 588 -7.76 15.48 36.02
N THR A 589 -7.62 16.10 37.19
CA THR A 589 -7.89 15.47 38.48
C THR A 589 -8.81 16.39 39.25
N TRP A 590 -10.02 15.92 39.55
CA TRP A 590 -11.01 16.68 40.30
C TRP A 590 -11.22 16.09 41.68
N LEU A 591 -11.30 16.97 42.68
CA LEU A 591 -11.68 16.58 44.03
C LEU A 591 -13.21 16.46 44.08
N VAL A 592 -13.70 15.25 44.32
CA VAL A 592 -15.11 14.95 44.50
C VAL A 592 -15.44 14.84 45.98
N GLN A 593 -16.41 15.64 46.43
CA GLN A 593 -16.92 15.66 47.79
C GLN A 593 -18.42 15.40 47.74
N VAL A 594 -18.84 14.26 48.31
CA VAL A 594 -20.24 13.83 48.29
C VAL A 594 -20.77 13.66 49.71
N PRO A 595 -22.07 13.89 49.94
CA PRO A 595 -22.69 13.79 51.25
C PRO A 595 -22.75 12.36 51.80
N SER A 596 -22.70 11.34 50.93
CA SER A 596 -22.66 9.93 51.32
C SER A 596 -21.98 9.06 50.26
N PRO A 597 -21.34 7.94 50.64
CA PRO A 597 -20.91 6.92 49.68
C PRO A 597 -22.07 6.44 48.80
N GLY A 598 -21.80 6.13 47.52
CA GLY A 598 -22.84 5.71 46.60
C GLY A 598 -22.51 5.90 45.11
N VAL A 599 -23.53 5.71 44.27
CA VAL A 599 -23.43 5.89 42.81
C VAL A 599 -23.91 7.29 42.44
N TYR A 600 -23.10 7.99 41.65
CA TYR A 600 -23.37 9.33 41.15
C TYR A 600 -23.21 9.38 39.62
N LEU A 601 -23.73 10.42 39.00
CA LEU A 601 -23.60 10.69 37.57
C LEU A 601 -22.66 11.88 37.37
N LEU A 602 -21.53 11.63 36.72
CA LEU A 602 -20.66 12.68 36.19
C LEU A 602 -21.25 13.14 34.86
N GLU A 603 -21.69 14.39 34.80
CA GLU A 603 -22.17 15.07 33.60
C GLU A 603 -21.11 16.06 33.16
N ILE A 604 -20.64 15.96 31.91
CA ILE A 604 -19.70 16.91 31.30
C ILE A 604 -20.35 17.46 30.04
N GLY A 605 -20.57 18.77 30.01
CA GLY A 605 -21.17 19.47 28.88
C GLY A 605 -20.16 20.33 28.13
N SER A 606 -20.24 20.38 26.80
CA SER A 606 -19.48 21.29 25.95
C SER A 606 -20.32 22.52 25.54
N ASN A 607 -19.64 23.61 25.20
CA ASN A 607 -20.26 24.79 24.58
C ASN A 607 -20.83 24.53 23.17
N SER A 608 -20.50 23.40 22.54
CA SER A 608 -21.13 22.91 21.30
C SER A 608 -22.45 22.17 21.54
N GLY A 609 -22.89 22.05 22.81
CA GLY A 609 -24.15 21.41 23.20
C GLY A 609 -24.06 19.89 23.38
N GLN A 610 -22.86 19.31 23.33
CA GLN A 610 -22.66 17.88 23.62
C GLN A 610 -22.66 17.64 25.12
N ILE A 611 -23.30 16.56 25.56
CA ILE A 611 -23.36 16.16 26.98
C ILE A 611 -22.91 14.71 27.10
N PHE A 612 -21.89 14.49 27.91
CA PHE A 612 -21.41 13.18 28.30
C PHE A 612 -21.85 12.87 29.73
N VAL A 613 -22.43 11.68 29.93
CA VAL A 613 -22.85 11.23 31.27
C VAL A 613 -22.21 9.88 31.59
N LYS A 614 -21.55 9.77 32.74
CA LYS A 614 -20.94 8.52 33.21
C LYS A 614 -21.22 8.26 34.67
N LYS A 615 -21.53 6.99 34.98
CA LYS A 615 -21.68 6.53 36.35
C LYS A 615 -20.32 6.48 37.05
N VAL A 616 -20.23 7.10 38.21
CA VAL A 616 -19.06 7.02 39.11
C VAL A 616 -19.51 6.49 40.47
N VAL A 617 -18.71 5.61 41.05
CA VAL A 617 -18.96 5.01 42.36
C VAL A 617 -18.00 5.65 43.36
N LEU A 618 -18.51 6.24 44.43
CA LEU A 618 -17.73 6.79 45.53
C LEU A 618 -17.88 5.90 46.76
N HIS A 619 -16.76 5.50 47.35
CA HIS A 619 -16.69 4.71 48.58
C HIS A 619 -16.55 5.57 49.83
#